data_AF-A0A1I3I8P9-F1
#
_entry.id   AF-A0A1I3I8P9-F1
#
_cell.length_a   1.000
_cell.length_b   1.000
_cell.length_c   1.000
_cell.angle_alpha   90.00
_cell.angle_beta   90.00
_cell.angle_gamma   90.00
#
_symmetry.space_group_name_H-M   'P 1'
#
loop_
_entity.id
_entity.type
_entity.pdbx_description
1 polymer ?
#
loop_
_entity_poly.entity_id
_entity_poly.type
_entity_poly.pdbx_seq_one_letter_code
_entity_poly.pdbx_strand_id
1 'polypeptide(L)'
;MSRREPHENVATVLVDPAALRDLELDLVTLDLWVWPVATAPIYPDGPRAAFQLRRRLVEARLGAWDLAADWTPVWISFGDGWRRGDEPLPWAAHVALYDTLEHHADHVRYRRGLGGVPRLSVAHETEPR
;
A
#
# COMPACT_ATOMS: atom_id res chain seq x y z
N MET A 1 -4.37 -24.20 18.79
CA MET A 1 -3.85 -23.66 17.51
C MET A 1 -4.61 -22.37 17.23
N SER A 2 -4.04 -21.19 17.54
CA SER A 2 -4.72 -19.92 17.24
C SER A 2 -4.80 -19.74 15.73
N ARG A 3 -6.02 -19.72 15.19
CA ARG A 3 -6.29 -19.34 13.81
C ARG A 3 -5.94 -17.85 13.69
N ARG A 4 -4.82 -17.52 13.03
CA ARG A 4 -4.52 -16.14 12.65
C ARG A 4 -5.70 -15.61 11.83
N GLU A 5 -6.17 -14.42 12.14
CA GLU A 5 -7.23 -13.79 11.36
C GLU A 5 -6.76 -13.64 9.90
N PRO A 6 -7.66 -13.64 8.91
CA PRO A 6 -7.24 -13.45 7.52
C PRO A 6 -6.55 -12.09 7.38
N HIS A 7 -5.27 -12.11 6.97
CA HIS A 7 -4.46 -10.92 6.74
C HIS A 7 -4.21 -10.74 5.25
N GLU A 8 -3.99 -9.51 4.82
CA GLU A 8 -3.58 -9.16 3.47
C GLU A 8 -2.16 -8.63 3.48
N ASN A 9 -1.32 -9.20 2.61
CA ASN A 9 0.05 -8.75 2.43
C ASN A 9 0.06 -7.47 1.61
N VAL A 10 0.60 -6.40 2.20
CA VAL A 10 0.68 -5.08 1.57
C VAL A 10 2.06 -4.47 1.69
N ALA A 11 2.45 -3.70 0.69
CA ALA A 11 3.56 -2.77 0.84
C ALA A 11 3.07 -1.49 1.51
N THR A 12 3.86 -0.94 2.42
CA THR A 12 3.57 0.38 3.03
C THR A 12 4.46 1.42 2.39
N VAL A 13 3.83 2.43 1.78
CA VAL A 13 4.51 3.45 0.97
C VAL A 13 4.00 4.84 1.37
N LEU A 14 4.90 5.81 1.48
CA LEU A 14 4.56 7.23 1.46
C LEU A 14 4.66 7.72 0.03
N VAL A 15 3.62 8.39 -0.47
CA VAL A 15 3.52 8.84 -1.85
C VAL A 15 3.28 10.34 -1.87
N ASP A 16 4.06 11.06 -2.66
CA ASP A 16 3.82 12.46 -2.98
C ASP A 16 2.36 12.62 -3.49
N PRO A 17 1.53 13.48 -2.86
CA PRO A 17 0.14 13.67 -3.27
C PRO A 17 -0.02 14.02 -4.75
N ALA A 18 0.97 14.70 -5.35
CA ALA A 18 0.94 15.07 -6.76
C ALA A 18 1.15 13.86 -7.69
N ALA A 19 1.89 12.83 -7.25
CA ALA A 19 2.20 11.64 -8.04
C ALA A 19 1.25 10.46 -7.77
N LEU A 20 0.37 10.58 -6.77
CA LEU A 20 -0.48 9.48 -6.33
C LEU A 20 -1.35 8.92 -7.47
N ARG A 21 -1.89 9.79 -8.32
CA ARG A 21 -2.74 9.38 -9.44
C ARG A 21 -1.95 8.62 -10.50
N ASP A 22 -0.77 9.10 -10.84
CA ASP A 22 0.07 8.47 -11.86
C ASP A 22 0.58 7.10 -11.38
N LEU A 23 1.02 7.02 -10.12
CA LEU A 23 1.39 5.76 -9.49
C LEU A 23 0.23 4.76 -9.47
N GLU A 24 -0.98 5.20 -9.13
CA GLU A 24 -2.18 4.34 -9.14
C GLU A 24 -2.44 3.74 -10.53
N LEU A 25 -2.33 4.56 -11.59
CA LEU A 25 -2.52 4.10 -12.96
C LEU A 25 -1.50 3.01 -13.34
N ASP A 26 -0.22 3.24 -13.06
CA ASP A 26 0.83 2.27 -13.36
C ASP A 26 0.61 0.96 -12.60
N LEU A 27 0.24 1.03 -11.32
CA LEU A 27 0.00 -0.15 -10.48
C LEU A 27 -1.22 -0.96 -10.95
N VAL A 28 -2.32 -0.30 -11.34
CA VAL A 28 -3.52 -1.00 -11.82
C VAL A 28 -3.24 -1.80 -13.09
N THR A 29 -2.37 -1.31 -13.99
CA THR A 29 -1.99 -2.08 -15.20
C THR A 29 -1.25 -3.38 -14.87
N LEU A 30 -0.67 -3.45 -13.68
CA LEU A 30 0.04 -4.62 -13.14
C LEU A 30 -0.81 -5.44 -12.19
N ASP A 31 -2.12 -5.18 -12.10
CA ASP A 31 -3.04 -5.80 -11.12
C ASP A 31 -2.56 -5.59 -9.66
N LEU A 32 -2.08 -4.38 -9.36
CA LEU A 32 -1.76 -3.91 -8.01
C LEU A 32 -2.73 -2.79 -7.61
N TRP A 33 -3.15 -2.77 -6.35
CA TRP A 33 -4.20 -1.88 -5.86
C TRP A 33 -3.69 -0.94 -4.79
N VAL A 34 -3.95 0.36 -4.95
CA VAL A 34 -3.55 1.41 -4.00
C VAL A 34 -4.68 1.72 -3.03
N TRP A 35 -4.35 1.77 -1.75
CA TRP A 35 -5.27 2.05 -0.67
C TRP A 35 -4.74 3.19 0.19
N PRO A 36 -5.20 4.44 0.02
CA PRO A 36 -4.89 5.51 0.95
C PRO A 36 -5.34 5.12 2.36
N VAL A 37 -4.40 5.13 3.31
CA VAL A 37 -4.66 4.66 4.68
C VAL A 37 -5.76 5.48 5.36
N ALA A 38 -5.88 6.76 4.99
CA ALA A 38 -6.88 7.67 5.55
C ALA A 38 -8.32 7.27 5.23
N THR A 39 -8.55 6.56 4.12
CA THR A 39 -9.88 6.20 3.61
C THR A 39 -10.06 4.69 3.47
N ALA A 40 -9.04 3.90 3.83
CA ALA A 40 -9.13 2.46 3.78
C ALA A 40 -10.20 1.95 4.76
N PRO A 41 -11.03 0.96 4.37
CA PRO A 41 -12.21 0.54 5.13
C PRO A 41 -11.89 -0.21 6.44
N ILE A 42 -10.60 -0.37 6.77
CA ILE A 42 -10.15 -1.20 7.88
C ILE A 42 -10.06 -0.47 9.22
N TYR A 43 -10.06 0.87 9.21
CA TYR A 43 -9.96 1.67 10.44
C TYR A 43 -11.19 2.58 10.64
N PRO A 44 -11.78 2.62 11.86
CA PRO A 44 -12.84 3.56 12.19
C PRO A 44 -12.43 5.04 12.09
N ASP A 45 -11.15 5.33 12.38
CA ASP A 45 -10.54 6.66 12.24
C ASP A 45 -9.28 6.56 11.36
N GLY A 46 -9.52 6.44 10.07
CA GLY A 46 -8.48 6.36 9.04
C GLY A 46 -7.52 7.56 9.04
N PRO A 47 -7.98 8.82 9.12
CA PRO A 47 -7.09 9.99 9.14
C PRO A 47 -6.07 9.95 10.28
N ARG A 48 -6.50 9.54 11.49
CA ARG A 48 -5.58 9.38 12.62
C ARG A 48 -4.59 8.25 12.39
N ALA A 49 -5.02 7.12 11.82
CA ALA A 49 -4.14 6.00 11.49
C ALA A 49 -3.08 6.42 10.46
N ALA A 50 -3.48 7.15 9.41
CA ALA A 50 -2.59 7.69 8.40
C ALA A 50 -1.53 8.62 9.01
N PHE A 51 -1.94 9.57 9.85
CA PHE A 51 -1.02 10.48 10.53
C PHE A 51 0.02 9.73 11.38
N GLN A 52 -0.43 8.76 12.18
CA GLN A 52 0.45 7.98 13.04
C GLN A 52 1.44 7.11 12.24
N LEU A 53 0.96 6.48 11.16
CA LEU A 53 1.80 5.65 10.31
C LEU A 53 2.89 6.48 9.62
N ARG A 54 2.52 7.62 9.02
CA ARG A 54 3.47 8.53 8.37
C ARG A 54 4.53 9.01 9.33
N ARG A 55 4.11 9.52 10.50
CA ARG A 55 5.02 10.00 11.54
C ARG A 55 6.05 8.93 11.92
N ARG A 56 5.60 7.69 12.16
CA ARG A 56 6.50 6.58 12.48
C ARG A 56 7.50 6.27 11.37
N LEU A 57 7.07 6.30 10.10
CA LEU A 57 7.94 6.01 8.96
C LEU A 57 9.02 7.07 8.77
N VAL A 58 8.66 8.35 8.89
CA VAL A 58 9.60 9.47 8.77
C VAL A 58 10.59 9.50 9.94
N GLU A 59 10.10 9.39 11.17
CA GLU A 59 10.94 9.36 12.38
C GLU A 59 11.94 8.19 12.37
N ALA A 60 11.51 7.01 11.90
CA ALA A 60 12.39 5.84 11.79
C ALA A 60 13.57 6.03 10.80
N ARG A 61 13.52 7.06 9.96
CA ARG A 61 14.56 7.37 8.96
C ARG A 61 15.43 8.55 9.35
N LEU A 62 15.31 9.06 10.58
CA LEU A 62 16.22 10.03 11.19
C LEU A 62 16.51 11.25 10.29
N GLY A 63 15.47 11.85 9.72
CA GLY A 63 15.58 13.06 8.88
C GLY A 63 15.74 12.79 7.38
N ALA A 64 16.13 11.57 6.98
CA ALA A 64 16.33 11.27 5.56
C ALA A 64 15.05 11.41 4.71
N TRP A 65 13.88 11.34 5.35
CA TRP A 65 12.57 11.38 4.71
C TRP A 65 11.74 12.60 5.13
N ASP A 66 12.36 13.68 5.61
CA ASP A 66 11.62 14.87 6.07
C ASP A 66 10.78 15.52 4.97
N LEU A 67 11.22 15.44 3.72
CA LEU A 67 10.45 15.90 2.56
C LEU A 67 9.11 15.15 2.39
N ALA A 68 8.98 13.96 2.97
CA ALA A 68 7.77 13.14 2.90
C ALA A 68 6.87 13.31 4.15
N ALA A 69 7.11 14.34 4.97
CA ALA A 69 6.38 14.57 6.21
C ALA A 69 4.87 14.86 6.01
N ASP A 70 4.48 15.32 4.82
CA ASP A 70 3.10 15.60 4.41
C ASP A 70 2.57 14.62 3.36
N TRP A 71 3.40 13.69 2.88
CA TRP A 71 3.02 12.70 1.87
C TRP A 71 1.91 11.77 2.33
N THR A 72 1.21 11.18 1.36
CA THR A 72 0.07 10.29 1.61
C THR A 72 0.58 8.89 1.93
N PRO A 73 0.30 8.35 3.13
CA PRO A 73 0.54 6.95 3.40
C PRO A 73 -0.50 6.09 2.67
N VAL A 74 0.00 5.11 1.90
CA VAL A 74 -0.81 4.14 1.18
C VAL A 74 -0.36 2.73 1.50
N TRP A 75 -1.29 1.79 1.39
CA TRP A 75 -0.98 0.39 1.23
C TRP A 75 -1.15 -0.02 -0.22
N ILE A 76 -0.20 -0.81 -0.72
CA ILE A 76 -0.31 -1.41 -2.05
C ILE A 76 -0.55 -2.91 -1.84
N SER A 77 -1.68 -3.40 -2.33
CA SER A 77 -2.03 -4.82 -2.29
C SER A 77 -2.00 -5.46 -3.67
N PHE A 78 -1.95 -6.79 -3.69
CA PHE A 78 -1.87 -7.58 -4.92
C PHE A 78 -3.26 -7.99 -5.37
N GLY A 79 -3.62 -7.78 -6.63
CA GLY A 79 -4.91 -8.20 -7.17
C GLY A 79 -5.03 -9.72 -7.35
N ASP A 80 -6.18 -10.15 -7.87
CA ASP A 80 -6.51 -11.57 -8.01
C ASP A 80 -5.59 -12.31 -9.00
N GLY A 81 -5.06 -11.62 -10.00
CA GLY A 81 -4.11 -12.15 -10.98
C GLY A 81 -2.82 -12.66 -10.33
N TRP A 82 -2.37 -12.02 -9.25
CA TRP A 82 -1.22 -12.48 -8.46
C TRP A 82 -1.57 -13.55 -7.42
N ARG A 83 -2.86 -13.65 -7.04
CA ARG A 83 -3.35 -14.59 -6.01
C ARG A 83 -3.83 -15.93 -6.56
N ARG A 84 -3.93 -16.10 -7.89
CA ARG A 84 -4.18 -17.40 -8.52
C ARG A 84 -2.92 -18.28 -8.42
N GLY A 85 -2.66 -18.85 -7.24
CA GLY A 85 -1.54 -19.75 -6.93
C GLY A 85 -1.49 -20.15 -5.45
N ASP A 86 -0.47 -20.91 -5.06
CA ASP A 86 -0.19 -21.24 -3.66
C ASP A 86 0.50 -20.05 -2.95
N GLU A 87 0.19 -19.82 -1.66
CA GLU A 87 1.02 -18.95 -0.82
C GLU A 87 2.40 -19.59 -0.63
N PRO A 88 3.51 -18.82 -0.70
CA PRO A 88 3.62 -17.36 -0.75
C PRO A 88 3.45 -16.74 -2.15
N LEU A 89 3.22 -15.40 -2.19
CA LEU A 89 3.16 -14.63 -3.44
C LEU A 89 4.35 -14.96 -4.38
N PRO A 90 4.11 -15.08 -5.70
CA PRO A 90 5.20 -15.32 -6.64
C PRO A 90 6.26 -14.22 -6.58
N TRP A 91 7.53 -14.58 -6.70
CA TRP A 91 8.64 -13.60 -6.73
C TRP A 91 8.45 -12.52 -7.80
N ALA A 92 7.87 -12.87 -8.95
CA ALA A 92 7.55 -11.93 -10.02
C ALA A 92 6.62 -10.78 -9.55
N ALA A 93 5.71 -11.04 -8.61
CA ALA A 93 4.83 -10.02 -8.04
C ALA A 93 5.64 -8.99 -7.22
N HIS A 94 6.61 -9.49 -6.43
CA HIS A 94 7.51 -8.62 -5.66
C HIS A 94 8.38 -7.75 -6.57
N VAL A 95 8.91 -8.33 -7.64
CA VAL A 95 9.71 -7.61 -8.63
C VAL A 95 8.88 -6.52 -9.28
N ALA A 96 7.70 -6.85 -9.82
CA ALA A 96 6.81 -5.87 -10.45
C ALA A 96 6.50 -4.69 -9.52
N LEU A 97 6.15 -4.96 -8.25
CA LEU A 97 5.91 -3.92 -7.27
C LEU A 97 7.13 -3.01 -7.06
N TYR A 98 8.30 -3.58 -6.75
CA TYR A 98 9.46 -2.78 -6.38
C TYR A 98 10.08 -2.07 -7.58
N ASP A 99 10.04 -2.68 -8.77
CA ASP A 99 10.48 -2.02 -10.00
C ASP A 99 9.60 -0.79 -10.26
N THR A 100 8.26 -0.91 -10.19
CA THR A 100 7.36 0.25 -10.36
C THR A 100 7.64 1.34 -9.33
N LEU A 101 7.88 0.99 -8.06
CA LEU A 101 8.25 1.98 -7.05
C LEU A 101 9.61 2.65 -7.32
N GLU A 102 10.57 1.93 -7.89
CA GLU A 102 11.87 2.49 -8.29
C GLU A 102 11.75 3.44 -9.48
N HIS A 103 10.80 3.22 -10.40
CA HIS A 103 10.49 4.18 -11.48
C HIS A 103 9.95 5.52 -10.94
N HIS A 104 9.29 5.49 -9.77
CA HIS A 104 8.75 6.66 -9.08
C HIS A 104 9.63 7.11 -7.91
N ALA A 105 10.92 6.78 -7.90
CA ALA A 105 11.81 6.96 -6.73
C ALA A 105 11.85 8.39 -6.16
N ASP A 106 11.62 9.42 -6.97
CA ASP A 106 11.58 10.81 -6.48
C ASP A 106 10.29 11.14 -5.71
N HIS A 107 9.22 10.37 -5.93
CA HIS A 107 7.87 10.62 -5.42
C HIS A 107 7.36 9.57 -4.43
N VAL A 108 8.16 8.54 -4.13
CA VAL A 108 7.79 7.50 -3.15
C VAL A 108 8.87 7.25 -2.10
N ARG A 109 8.46 6.94 -0.87
CA ARG A 109 9.34 6.45 0.19
C ARG A 109 8.75 5.19 0.81
N TYR A 110 9.52 4.11 0.81
CA TYR A 110 9.06 2.82 1.31
C TYR A 110 10.18 2.04 1.99
N ARG A 111 9.77 1.06 2.80
CA ARG A 111 10.67 0.02 3.29
C ARG A 111 10.46 -1.24 2.46
N ARG A 112 11.53 -1.95 2.14
CA ARG A 112 11.38 -3.29 1.55
C ARG A 112 10.78 -4.23 2.59
N GLY A 113 9.87 -5.10 2.14
CA GLY A 113 9.11 -6.03 2.96
C GLY A 113 7.61 -5.72 2.96
N LEU A 114 6.80 -6.78 3.01
CA LEU A 114 5.35 -6.68 3.10
C LEU A 114 4.91 -6.75 4.56
N GLY A 115 3.89 -5.97 4.92
CA GLY A 115 3.19 -6.07 6.20
C GLY A 115 1.85 -6.78 6.02
N GLY A 116 1.36 -7.42 7.09
CA GLY A 116 -0.01 -7.93 7.13
C GLY A 116 -0.95 -6.86 7.68
N VAL A 117 -2.00 -6.52 6.94
CA VAL A 117 -3.13 -5.71 7.41
C VAL A 117 -4.41 -6.56 7.45
N PRO A 118 -5.44 -6.17 8.23
CA PRO A 118 -6.79 -6.70 8.02
C PRO A 118 -7.17 -6.63 6.53
N ARG A 119 -7.91 -7.63 6.04
CA ARG A 119 -8.31 -7.67 4.62
C ARG A 119 -8.94 -6.36 4.17
N LEU A 120 -8.41 -5.84 3.07
CA LEU A 120 -8.97 -4.72 2.33
C LEU A 120 -10.06 -5.31 1.46
N SER A 121 -11.32 -5.08 1.82
CA SER A 121 -12.40 -5.38 0.89
C SER A 121 -12.32 -4.38 -0.25
N VAL A 122 -12.17 -4.88 -1.49
CA VAL A 122 -12.47 -4.07 -2.66
C VAL A 122 -13.87 -3.50 -2.45
N ALA A 123 -14.03 -2.18 -2.48
CA ALA A 123 -15.36 -1.62 -2.64
C ALA A 123 -15.80 -2.03 -4.04
N HIS A 124 -16.44 -3.20 -4.14
CA HIS A 124 -17.18 -3.53 -5.35
C HIS A 124 -18.19 -2.40 -5.49
N GLU A 125 -18.08 -1.66 -6.59
CA GLU A 125 -19.10 -0.70 -7.02
C GLU A 125 -20.44 -1.43 -6.91
N THR A 126 -21.20 -1.11 -5.87
CA THR A 126 -22.53 -1.65 -5.73
C THR A 126 -23.34 -0.82 -6.70
N GLU A 127 -23.50 -1.31 -7.93
CA GLU A 127 -24.48 -0.76 -8.85
C GLU A 127 -25.80 -0.60 -8.07
N PRO A 128 -26.32 0.62 -7.90
CA PRO A 128 -27.62 0.80 -7.29
C PRO A 128 -28.64 0.18 -8.24
N ARG A 129 -29.29 -0.88 -7.77
CA ARG A 129 -30.40 -1.52 -8.46
C ARG A 129 -31.69 -0.74 -8.27
#